data_AF-A0A1G2CGP4-F1
#
_entry.id   AF-A0A1G2CGP4-F1
#
_cell.length_a   1.000
_cell.length_b   1.000
_cell.length_c   1.000
_cell.angle_alpha   90.00
_cell.angle_beta   90.00
_cell.angle_gamma   90.00
#
_symmetry.space_group_name_H-M   'P 1'
#
loop_
_entity.id
_entity.type
_entity.pdbx_description
1 polymer ?
#
loop_
_entity_poly.entity_id
_entity_poly.type
_entity_poly.pdbx_seq_one_letter_code
_entity_poly.pdbx_strand_id
1 'polypeptide(L)'
;MSEQIIAILKRKIEDLAAYGELDAETRRNAIKEELQFYILNFIYHHPEYNKWTMYGGSALRIVHGLDRMSVDLDFEISHAITEKFLEELKKETEDHFKNMYGAGADFLTVKITTGRGLLLKFHIGEALSFGHSSKQVHVKIDLNHFVAPKTVIERRPINRDQLSFVILTYNMGALMASKLAAIFLRGTRGVGKATYEEKGRDIYDLLWYMDKKVAPDLDYLKAKDVEEAKDLRTLFDKLTIKMNAVSRENLKQDLLPLFINRTYIENWLANWHESYLRLLNEYKIRTVTTLEAPIEVFHDLMPDNFYFTYKYNTEEGRVVRIVYIISDYWINFGEGDLPIEPDKKLDDKIEFKSNGWSSRPDPQDKLKQYANLFYQKTERYLKKINRIMLGDGIITKIIRTTADNLNPKEQIVLNKSALISCELDDLLK
;
A
#
# COMPACT_ATOMS: atom_id res chain seq x y z
N MET A 1 -4.95 -34.25 16.83
CA MET A 1 -4.87 -33.17 15.82
C MET A 1 -4.65 -31.80 16.47
N SER A 2 -5.37 -31.43 17.54
CA SER A 2 -5.10 -30.18 18.28
C SER A 2 -3.71 -30.21 18.94
N GLU A 3 -3.25 -31.41 19.28
CA GLU A 3 -1.87 -31.70 19.69
C GLU A 3 -0.81 -31.24 18.68
N GLN A 4 -1.11 -31.24 17.37
CA GLN A 4 -0.18 -30.73 16.36
C GLN A 4 -0.04 -29.21 16.45
N ILE A 5 -1.15 -28.49 16.63
CA ILE A 5 -1.13 -27.04 16.89
C ILE A 5 -0.32 -26.79 18.16
N ILE A 6 -0.58 -27.51 19.25
CA ILE A 6 0.18 -27.37 20.50
C ILE A 6 1.67 -27.63 20.28
N ALA A 7 2.06 -28.67 19.54
CA ALA A 7 3.45 -28.99 19.27
C ALA A 7 4.16 -27.88 18.47
N ILE A 8 3.49 -27.31 17.47
CA ILE A 8 4.00 -26.16 16.70
C ILE A 8 4.18 -24.94 17.60
N LEU A 9 3.17 -24.64 18.44
CA LEU A 9 3.22 -23.51 19.37
C LEU A 9 4.29 -23.69 20.45
N LYS A 10 4.52 -24.91 20.96
CA LYS A 10 5.62 -25.22 21.90
C LYS A 10 6.98 -24.93 21.26
N ARG A 11 7.21 -25.47 20.06
CA ARG A 11 8.45 -25.21 19.32
C ARG A 11 8.68 -23.72 19.11
N LYS A 12 7.62 -22.98 18.73
CA LYS A 12 7.69 -21.52 18.57
C LYS A 12 8.13 -20.83 19.87
N ILE A 13 7.63 -21.25 21.03
CA ILE A 13 8.04 -20.68 22.32
C ILE A 13 9.49 -21.06 22.68
N GLU A 14 9.89 -22.29 22.41
CA GLU A 14 11.27 -22.77 22.60
C GLU A 14 12.26 -21.96 21.74
N ASP A 15 11.93 -21.72 20.47
CA ASP A 15 12.71 -20.89 19.57
C ASP A 15 12.87 -19.44 20.09
N LEU A 16 11.85 -18.92 20.79
CA LEU A 16 11.91 -17.59 21.40
C LEU A 16 12.85 -17.53 22.61
N ALA A 17 13.07 -18.66 23.32
CA ALA A 17 13.99 -18.70 24.45
C ALA A 17 15.44 -18.41 24.04
N ALA A 18 15.79 -18.65 22.77
CA ALA A 18 17.10 -18.29 22.22
C ALA A 18 17.38 -16.77 22.22
N TYR A 19 16.34 -15.94 22.33
CA TYR A 19 16.45 -14.48 22.37
C TYR A 19 16.49 -13.91 23.80
N GLY A 20 16.60 -14.77 24.81
CA GLY A 20 16.66 -14.39 26.23
C GLY A 20 15.29 -14.31 26.91
N GLU A 21 15.26 -13.70 28.10
CA GLU A 21 14.02 -13.54 28.87
C GLU A 21 13.10 -12.49 28.23
N LEU A 22 12.14 -12.95 27.44
CA LEU A 22 11.02 -12.13 26.98
C LEU A 22 9.96 -11.99 28.08
N ASP A 23 9.16 -10.92 28.03
CA ASP A 23 7.97 -10.83 28.89
C ASP A 23 6.84 -11.74 28.37
N ALA A 24 5.86 -11.98 29.25
CA ALA A 24 4.75 -12.88 28.98
C ALA A 24 3.83 -12.39 27.84
N GLU A 25 3.64 -11.08 27.66
CA GLU A 25 2.77 -10.56 26.61
C GLU A 25 3.45 -10.68 25.24
N THR A 26 4.76 -10.49 25.14
CA THR A 26 5.52 -10.73 23.91
C THR A 26 5.43 -12.18 23.46
N ARG A 27 5.64 -13.15 24.37
CA ARG A 27 5.42 -14.58 24.05
C ARG A 27 4.00 -14.86 23.60
N ARG A 28 3.01 -14.29 24.30
CA ARG A 28 1.60 -14.42 23.95
C ARG A 28 1.30 -13.86 22.56
N ASN A 29 1.90 -12.74 22.17
CA ASN A 29 1.74 -12.15 20.84
C ASN A 29 2.35 -13.02 19.74
N ALA A 30 3.50 -13.65 19.98
CA ALA A 30 4.09 -14.60 19.04
C ALA A 30 3.20 -15.84 18.82
N ILE A 31 2.53 -16.31 19.87
CA ILE A 31 1.53 -17.39 19.77
C ILE A 31 0.31 -16.93 18.94
N LYS A 32 -0.15 -15.69 19.11
CA LYS A 32 -1.25 -15.13 18.29
C LYS A 32 -0.90 -15.12 16.81
N GLU A 33 0.30 -14.67 16.43
CA GLU A 33 0.74 -14.66 15.03
C GLU A 33 0.66 -16.05 14.40
N GLU A 34 1.05 -17.09 15.14
CA GLU A 34 0.99 -18.46 14.63
C GLU A 34 -0.45 -18.95 14.48
N LEU A 35 -1.32 -18.66 15.46
CA LEU A 35 -2.74 -19.00 15.41
C LEU A 35 -3.49 -18.30 14.25
N GLN A 36 -3.06 -17.11 13.84
CA GLN A 36 -3.66 -16.38 12.72
C GLN A 36 -3.59 -17.16 11.41
N PHE A 37 -2.54 -17.94 11.15
CA PHE A 37 -2.43 -18.71 9.91
C PHE A 37 -3.51 -19.79 9.79
N TYR A 38 -3.93 -20.41 10.91
CA TYR A 38 -5.02 -21.38 10.91
C TYR A 38 -6.37 -20.73 10.60
N ILE A 39 -6.58 -19.51 11.10
CA ILE A 39 -7.78 -18.71 10.82
C ILE A 39 -7.80 -18.26 9.37
N LEU A 40 -6.67 -17.78 8.84
CA LEU A 40 -6.54 -17.38 7.44
C LEU A 40 -6.71 -18.57 6.50
N ASN A 41 -6.20 -19.75 6.88
CA ASN A 41 -6.41 -20.98 6.13
C ASN A 41 -7.91 -21.32 6.03
N PHE A 42 -8.68 -21.13 7.11
CA PHE A 42 -10.14 -21.26 7.06
C PHE A 42 -10.77 -20.22 6.11
N ILE A 43 -10.52 -18.93 6.35
CA ILE A 43 -11.14 -17.82 5.61
C ILE A 43 -10.90 -17.97 4.09
N TYR A 44 -9.65 -18.21 3.68
CA TYR A 44 -9.28 -18.20 2.26
C TYR A 44 -9.57 -19.51 1.51
N HIS A 45 -9.97 -20.58 2.22
CA HIS A 45 -10.55 -21.78 1.59
C HIS A 45 -12.08 -21.78 1.61
N HIS A 46 -12.71 -20.88 2.37
CA HIS A 46 -14.16 -20.78 2.40
C HIS A 46 -14.71 -20.20 1.07
N PRO A 47 -15.76 -20.78 0.47
CA PRO A 47 -16.31 -20.31 -0.82
C PRO A 47 -16.82 -18.87 -0.79
N GLU A 48 -17.25 -18.39 0.39
CA GLU A 48 -17.73 -17.02 0.57
C GLU A 48 -16.64 -16.06 1.05
N TYR A 49 -15.82 -16.47 2.03
CA TYR A 49 -14.92 -15.56 2.74
C TYR A 49 -13.58 -15.35 2.03
N ASN A 50 -13.26 -16.18 1.03
CA ASN A 50 -12.04 -16.03 0.22
C ASN A 50 -11.98 -14.75 -0.62
N LYS A 51 -13.07 -13.98 -0.66
CA LYS A 51 -13.18 -12.67 -1.33
C LYS A 51 -12.88 -11.49 -0.41
N TRP A 52 -12.67 -11.73 0.89
CA TRP A 52 -12.40 -10.66 1.85
C TRP A 52 -11.01 -10.07 1.64
N THR A 53 -10.95 -8.74 1.66
CA THR A 53 -9.69 -8.02 1.47
C THR A 53 -9.05 -7.74 2.82
N MET A 54 -7.93 -8.40 3.10
CA MET A 54 -7.16 -8.20 4.32
C MET A 54 -6.38 -6.89 4.24
N TYR A 55 -6.38 -6.12 5.32
CA TYR A 55 -5.66 -4.87 5.42
C TYR A 55 -5.07 -4.68 6.83
N GLY A 56 -4.51 -3.51 7.12
CA GLY A 56 -3.98 -3.20 8.44
C GLY A 56 -2.63 -3.86 8.76
N GLY A 57 -2.32 -3.97 10.06
CA GLY A 57 -1.00 -4.39 10.53
C GLY A 57 -0.64 -5.84 10.18
N SER A 58 -1.62 -6.74 10.19
CA SER A 58 -1.38 -8.15 9.90
C SER A 58 -1.19 -8.40 8.41
N ALA A 59 -1.84 -7.63 7.53
CA ALA A 59 -1.54 -7.68 6.10
C ALA A 59 -0.08 -7.27 5.87
N LEU A 60 0.37 -6.19 6.49
CA LEU A 60 1.75 -5.71 6.40
C LEU A 60 2.76 -6.73 6.93
N ARG A 61 2.44 -7.39 8.05
CA ARG A 61 3.28 -8.41 8.67
C ARG A 61 3.39 -9.69 7.84
N ILE A 62 2.26 -10.25 7.43
CA ILE A 62 2.22 -11.56 6.76
C ILE A 62 2.63 -11.46 5.29
N VAL A 63 2.19 -10.40 4.60
CA VAL A 63 2.41 -10.26 3.15
C VAL A 63 3.70 -9.50 2.83
N HIS A 64 4.04 -8.49 3.62
CA HIS A 64 5.09 -7.53 3.27
C HIS A 64 6.28 -7.51 4.25
N GLY A 65 6.27 -8.36 5.29
CA GLY A 65 7.39 -8.51 6.20
C GLY A 65 7.62 -7.33 7.14
N LEU A 66 6.55 -6.73 7.70
CA LEU A 66 6.67 -5.79 8.82
C LEU A 66 7.46 -6.43 9.98
N ASP A 67 8.38 -5.69 10.62
CA ASP A 67 9.23 -6.26 11.67
C ASP A 67 8.50 -6.54 12.98
N ARG A 68 7.57 -5.65 13.35
CA ARG A 68 6.78 -5.82 14.58
C ARG A 68 5.72 -6.91 14.41
N MET A 69 5.41 -7.58 15.50
CA MET A 69 4.30 -8.52 15.53
C MET A 69 2.95 -7.81 15.34
N SER A 70 1.96 -8.54 14.83
CA SER A 70 0.58 -8.07 14.71
C SER A 70 -0.41 -9.08 15.28
N VAL A 71 -1.46 -8.60 15.97
CA VAL A 71 -2.27 -9.44 16.88
C VAL A 71 -3.72 -9.65 16.43
N ASP A 72 -4.25 -8.75 15.60
CA ASP A 72 -5.64 -8.74 15.13
C ASP A 72 -5.69 -9.01 13.62
N LEU A 73 -6.76 -9.60 13.09
CA LEU A 73 -6.99 -9.77 11.65
C LEU A 73 -8.09 -8.80 11.20
N ASP A 74 -7.73 -7.82 10.38
CA ASP A 74 -8.65 -6.82 9.86
C ASP A 74 -9.01 -7.12 8.39
N PHE A 75 -10.30 -7.12 8.07
CA PHE A 75 -10.82 -7.31 6.72
C PHE A 75 -11.81 -6.22 6.32
N GLU A 76 -11.76 -5.85 5.04
CA GLU A 76 -12.81 -5.09 4.38
C GLU A 76 -13.62 -6.02 3.47
N ILE A 77 -14.94 -5.91 3.57
CA ILE A 77 -15.90 -6.77 2.86
C ILE A 77 -16.93 -5.92 2.12
N SER A 78 -17.47 -6.46 1.03
CA SER A 78 -18.36 -5.74 0.10
C SER A 78 -19.86 -5.84 0.45
N HIS A 79 -20.20 -6.42 1.61
CA HIS A 79 -21.58 -6.61 2.04
C HIS A 79 -21.78 -6.17 3.49
N ALA A 80 -23.01 -5.87 3.85
CA ALA A 80 -23.36 -5.45 5.20
C ALA A 80 -23.12 -6.59 6.21
N ILE A 81 -22.54 -6.23 7.36
CA ILE A 81 -22.30 -7.16 8.47
C ILE A 81 -23.60 -7.24 9.28
N THR A 82 -24.27 -8.39 9.22
CA THR A 82 -25.51 -8.64 9.97
C THR A 82 -25.26 -9.61 11.12
N GLU A 83 -26.12 -9.60 12.14
CA GLU A 83 -26.04 -10.55 13.25
C GLU A 83 -26.12 -12.00 12.77
N LYS A 84 -27.05 -12.29 11.84
CA LYS A 84 -27.19 -13.62 11.22
C LYS A 84 -25.87 -14.08 10.58
N PHE A 85 -25.25 -13.22 9.79
CA PHE A 85 -23.97 -13.51 9.16
C PHE A 85 -22.86 -13.78 10.18
N LEU A 86 -22.81 -13.02 11.28
CA LEU A 86 -21.82 -13.24 12.34
C LEU A 86 -22.05 -14.55 13.10
N GLU A 87 -23.30 -14.95 13.32
CA GLU A 87 -23.63 -16.26 13.92
C GLU A 87 -23.27 -17.42 12.98
N GLU A 88 -23.51 -17.28 11.67
CA GLU A 88 -23.08 -18.24 10.66
C GLU A 88 -21.55 -18.36 10.64
N LEU A 89 -20.83 -17.24 10.51
CA LEU A 89 -19.36 -17.19 10.56
C LEU A 89 -18.80 -17.81 11.84
N LYS A 90 -19.41 -17.52 13.00
CA LYS A 90 -19.02 -18.12 14.28
C LYS A 90 -19.15 -19.64 14.24
N LYS A 91 -20.31 -20.14 13.82
CA LYS A 91 -20.58 -21.58 13.75
C LYS A 91 -19.62 -22.27 12.79
N GLU A 92 -19.43 -21.73 11.60
CA GLU A 92 -18.54 -22.29 10.59
C GLU A 92 -17.07 -22.29 11.04
N THR A 93 -16.65 -21.25 11.79
CA THR A 93 -15.33 -21.22 12.41
C THR A 93 -15.17 -22.33 13.43
N GLU A 94 -16.14 -22.49 14.34
CA GLU A 94 -16.14 -23.55 15.37
C GLU A 94 -16.12 -24.95 14.72
N ASP A 95 -16.97 -25.18 13.73
CA ASP A 95 -17.07 -26.44 12.99
C ASP A 95 -15.78 -26.74 12.20
N HIS A 96 -15.19 -25.74 11.52
CA HIS A 96 -13.92 -25.91 10.81
C HIS A 96 -12.79 -26.33 11.75
N PHE A 97 -12.62 -25.63 12.87
CA PHE A 97 -11.56 -25.93 13.83
C PHE A 97 -11.73 -27.31 14.47
N LYS A 98 -12.97 -27.67 14.81
CA LYS A 98 -13.29 -29.00 15.35
C LYS A 98 -12.99 -30.11 14.34
N ASN A 99 -13.44 -29.96 13.09
CA ASN A 99 -13.34 -31.02 12.09
C ASN A 99 -11.93 -31.16 11.51
N MET A 100 -11.26 -30.03 11.22
CA MET A 100 -9.94 -30.02 10.60
C MET A 100 -8.81 -30.26 11.60
N TYR A 101 -8.92 -29.66 12.79
CA TYR A 101 -7.84 -29.69 13.78
C TYR A 101 -8.18 -30.45 15.05
N GLY A 102 -9.37 -31.05 15.18
CA GLY A 102 -9.78 -31.68 16.44
C GLY A 102 -9.84 -30.69 17.62
N ALA A 103 -9.99 -29.39 17.32
CA ALA A 103 -10.04 -28.32 18.31
C ALA A 103 -11.51 -28.14 18.79
N GLY A 104 -11.88 -28.91 19.81
CA GLY A 104 -13.20 -28.84 20.44
C GLY A 104 -13.38 -27.60 21.34
N ALA A 105 -14.51 -27.53 22.05
CA ALA A 105 -14.87 -26.41 22.93
C ALA A 105 -13.91 -26.23 24.12
N ASP A 106 -13.23 -27.30 24.51
CA ASP A 106 -12.14 -27.31 25.49
C ASP A 106 -10.88 -26.61 24.97
N PHE A 107 -10.69 -26.57 23.64
CA PHE A 107 -9.55 -25.92 23.00
C PHE A 107 -9.86 -24.52 22.49
N LEU A 108 -11.02 -24.31 21.86
CA LEU A 108 -11.42 -23.05 21.24
C LEU A 108 -12.87 -22.70 21.60
N THR A 109 -13.10 -21.47 22.04
CA THR A 109 -14.45 -20.86 22.06
C THR A 109 -14.49 -19.59 21.25
N VAL A 110 -15.56 -19.38 20.48
CA VAL A 110 -15.71 -18.21 19.63
C VAL A 110 -16.84 -17.33 20.16
N LYS A 111 -16.62 -16.00 20.17
CA LYS A 111 -17.63 -15.02 20.58
C LYS A 111 -17.77 -13.94 19.51
N ILE A 112 -18.98 -13.48 19.27
CA ILE A 112 -19.21 -12.30 18.43
C ILE A 112 -18.80 -11.04 19.20
N THR A 113 -18.09 -10.13 18.53
CA THR A 113 -17.65 -8.85 19.12
C THR A 113 -18.37 -7.67 18.48
N THR A 114 -19.03 -6.85 19.30
CA THR A 114 -19.46 -5.49 18.96
C THR A 114 -20.17 -5.34 17.60
N GLY A 115 -20.84 -6.38 17.12
CA GLY A 115 -21.49 -6.44 15.80
C GLY A 115 -20.55 -6.32 14.59
N ARG A 116 -19.23 -6.47 14.76
CA ARG A 116 -18.23 -6.21 13.71
C ARG A 116 -17.18 -7.32 13.57
N GLY A 117 -17.43 -8.51 14.09
CA GLY A 117 -16.52 -9.66 13.90
C GLY A 117 -16.54 -10.65 15.05
N LEU A 118 -15.43 -11.38 15.20
CA LEU A 118 -15.27 -12.49 16.14
C LEU A 118 -14.06 -12.34 17.06
N LEU A 119 -14.18 -12.88 18.26
CA LEU A 119 -13.09 -13.12 19.20
C LEU A 119 -12.93 -14.62 19.41
N LEU A 120 -11.83 -15.17 18.91
CA LEU A 120 -11.46 -16.57 19.06
C LEU A 120 -10.60 -16.71 20.32
N LYS A 121 -11.05 -17.55 21.26
CA LYS A 121 -10.39 -17.79 22.55
C LYS A 121 -9.82 -19.19 22.61
N PHE A 122 -8.51 -19.28 22.51
CA PHE A 122 -7.75 -20.53 22.58
C PHE A 122 -7.35 -20.82 24.03
N HIS A 123 -7.74 -21.97 24.58
CA HIS A 123 -7.49 -22.40 25.96
C HIS A 123 -6.21 -23.23 26.08
N ILE A 124 -5.10 -22.65 25.61
CA ILE A 124 -3.81 -23.35 25.45
C ILE A 124 -2.80 -23.06 26.57
N GLY A 125 -3.18 -22.26 27.57
CA GLY A 125 -2.27 -21.80 28.62
C GLY A 125 -1.68 -22.89 29.49
N GLU A 126 -2.46 -23.92 29.84
CA GLU A 126 -1.96 -25.04 30.65
C GLU A 126 -0.94 -25.89 29.91
N ALA A 127 -1.13 -26.07 28.59
CA ALA A 127 -0.26 -26.88 27.75
C ALA A 127 1.06 -26.16 27.41
N LEU A 128 1.06 -24.83 27.35
CA LEU A 128 2.18 -24.02 26.84
C LEU A 128 2.98 -23.27 27.91
N SER A 129 2.42 -23.04 29.11
CA SER A 129 3.10 -22.38 30.24
C SER A 129 3.92 -21.13 29.87
N PHE A 130 3.37 -20.23 29.04
CA PHE A 130 4.08 -19.05 28.51
C PHE A 130 4.24 -17.90 29.53
N GLY A 131 4.05 -18.17 30.82
CA GLY A 131 4.29 -17.24 31.94
C GLY A 131 3.28 -16.09 32.06
N HIS A 132 2.13 -16.17 31.39
CA HIS A 132 1.07 -15.17 31.46
C HIS A 132 -0.02 -15.60 32.46
N SER A 133 -0.65 -14.65 33.16
CA SER A 133 -1.68 -14.93 34.16
C SER A 133 -2.95 -15.54 33.56
N SER A 134 -3.35 -15.07 32.39
CA SER A 134 -4.44 -15.69 31.62
C SER A 134 -3.97 -16.94 30.89
N LYS A 135 -4.73 -18.02 31.07
CA LYS A 135 -4.56 -19.29 30.36
C LYS A 135 -5.11 -19.26 28.92
N GLN A 136 -5.57 -18.10 28.45
CA GLN A 136 -6.18 -17.94 27.13
C GLN A 136 -5.40 -17.02 26.21
N VAL A 137 -5.28 -17.44 24.96
CA VAL A 137 -4.79 -16.60 23.85
C VAL A 137 -5.99 -16.19 23.01
N HIS A 138 -6.11 -14.90 22.77
CA HIS A 138 -7.23 -14.34 22.02
C HIS A 138 -6.73 -13.80 20.68
N VAL A 139 -7.40 -14.21 19.60
CA VAL A 139 -7.20 -13.65 18.26
C VAL A 139 -8.53 -13.06 17.80
N LYS A 140 -8.48 -11.84 17.27
CA LYS A 140 -9.67 -11.12 16.83
C LYS A 140 -9.76 -11.11 15.30
N ILE A 141 -10.96 -11.29 14.79
CA ILE A 141 -11.33 -11.01 13.40
C ILE A 141 -12.20 -9.75 13.44
N ASP A 142 -11.75 -8.67 12.80
CA ASP A 142 -12.49 -7.43 12.64
C ASP A 142 -12.91 -7.26 11.18
N LEU A 143 -14.20 -7.05 10.97
CA LEU A 143 -14.83 -6.85 9.67
C LEU A 143 -15.29 -5.42 9.55
N ASN A 144 -14.99 -4.80 8.41
CA ASN A 144 -15.47 -3.48 8.06
C ASN A 144 -16.19 -3.55 6.70
N HIS A 145 -17.43 -3.09 6.66
CA HIS A 145 -18.17 -2.96 5.40
C HIS A 145 -17.68 -1.70 4.69
N PHE A 146 -16.79 -1.89 3.72
CA PHE A 146 -16.21 -0.82 2.93
C PHE A 146 -15.67 -1.39 1.62
N VAL A 147 -15.83 -0.64 0.54
CA VAL A 147 -15.24 -0.94 -0.76
C VAL A 147 -14.46 0.28 -1.20
N ALA A 148 -13.14 0.13 -1.28
CA ALA A 148 -12.27 1.20 -1.70
C ALA A 148 -12.45 1.47 -3.22
N PRO A 149 -12.91 2.66 -3.63
CA PRO A 149 -13.08 2.96 -5.05
C PRO A 149 -11.70 3.07 -5.72
N LYS A 150 -11.57 2.52 -6.93
CA LYS A 150 -10.36 2.61 -7.78
C LYS A 150 -9.07 2.04 -7.17
N THR A 151 -9.17 1.34 -6.03
CA THR A 151 -8.02 0.69 -5.41
C THR A 151 -7.72 -0.66 -6.06
N VAL A 152 -6.43 -1.00 -6.16
CA VAL A 152 -5.96 -2.27 -6.70
C VAL A 152 -5.93 -3.32 -5.60
N ILE A 153 -6.58 -4.47 -5.85
CA ILE A 153 -6.48 -5.67 -5.01
C ILE A 153 -5.43 -6.61 -5.61
N GLU A 154 -4.51 -7.05 -4.78
CA GLU A 154 -3.45 -7.99 -5.10
C GLU A 154 -3.76 -9.37 -4.51
N ARG A 155 -3.34 -10.41 -5.24
CA ARG A 155 -3.40 -11.81 -4.80
C ARG A 155 -2.02 -12.24 -4.32
N ARG A 156 -1.92 -12.68 -3.08
CA ARG A 156 -0.65 -12.97 -2.41
C ARG A 156 -0.66 -14.41 -1.89
N PRO A 157 -0.02 -15.36 -2.59
CA PRO A 157 0.13 -16.73 -2.10
C PRO A 157 0.96 -16.76 -0.81
N ILE A 158 0.47 -17.46 0.19
CA ILE A 158 1.11 -17.66 1.49
C ILE A 158 1.31 -19.15 1.71
N ASN A 159 2.56 -19.54 1.98
CA ASN A 159 2.93 -20.88 2.37
C ASN A 159 3.59 -20.81 3.75
N ARG A 160 3.00 -21.47 4.74
CA ARG A 160 3.49 -21.50 6.12
C ARG A 160 3.31 -22.92 6.67
N ASP A 161 4.42 -23.59 6.95
CA ASP A 161 4.45 -25.00 7.36
C ASP A 161 3.68 -25.90 6.37
N GLN A 162 2.53 -26.43 6.77
CA GLN A 162 1.65 -27.28 5.94
C GLN A 162 0.41 -26.53 5.44
N LEU A 163 0.34 -25.21 5.65
CA LEU A 163 -0.76 -24.35 5.22
C LEU A 163 -0.37 -23.61 3.94
N SER A 164 -1.28 -23.60 2.97
CA SER A 164 -1.11 -22.91 1.69
C SER A 164 -2.44 -22.26 1.28
N PHE A 165 -2.46 -20.94 1.17
CA PHE A 165 -3.67 -20.18 0.77
C PHE A 165 -3.29 -18.88 0.06
N VAL A 166 -4.28 -18.18 -0.51
CA VAL A 166 -4.06 -16.90 -1.22
C VAL A 166 -4.78 -15.78 -0.50
N ILE A 167 -4.03 -14.84 0.08
CA ILE A 167 -4.58 -13.63 0.67
C ILE A 167 -4.95 -12.65 -0.44
N LEU A 168 -6.12 -12.02 -0.33
CA LEU A 168 -6.46 -10.81 -1.07
C LEU A 168 -6.14 -9.60 -0.20
N THR A 169 -5.35 -8.66 -0.70
CA THR A 169 -4.96 -7.44 0.03
C THR A 169 -4.87 -6.25 -0.91
N TYR A 170 -4.86 -5.03 -0.38
CA TYR A 170 -4.66 -3.85 -1.21
C TYR A 170 -3.20 -3.68 -1.61
N ASN A 171 -2.97 -2.92 -2.69
CA ASN A 171 -1.64 -2.42 -3.01
C ASN A 171 -1.08 -1.54 -1.87
N MET A 172 0.24 -1.35 -1.87
CA MET A 172 0.95 -0.65 -0.79
C MET A 172 0.45 0.79 -0.55
N GLY A 173 0.06 1.50 -1.61
CA GLY A 173 -0.44 2.87 -1.52
C GLY A 173 -1.76 2.98 -0.73
N ALA A 174 -2.70 2.06 -0.96
CA ALA A 174 -3.94 2.01 -0.20
C ALA A 174 -3.75 1.44 1.21
N LEU A 175 -2.80 0.52 1.42
CA LEU A 175 -2.43 0.08 2.77
C LEU A 175 -1.85 1.25 3.60
N MET A 176 -0.95 2.06 3.02
CA MET A 176 -0.47 3.30 3.64
C MET A 176 -1.59 4.31 3.89
N ALA A 177 -2.51 4.49 2.93
CA ALA A 177 -3.68 5.35 3.09
C ALA A 177 -4.56 4.89 4.26
N SER A 178 -4.83 3.59 4.39
CA SER A 178 -5.59 3.05 5.53
C SER A 178 -4.91 3.35 6.88
N LYS A 179 -3.57 3.38 6.90
CA LYS A 179 -2.79 3.73 8.09
C LYS A 179 -2.93 5.20 8.44
N LEU A 180 -2.81 6.09 7.44
CA LEU A 180 -3.02 7.51 7.62
C LEU A 180 -4.47 7.83 8.06
N ALA A 181 -5.46 7.18 7.46
CA ALA A 181 -6.86 7.29 7.91
C ALA A 181 -7.00 6.92 9.39
N ALA A 182 -6.36 5.84 9.84
CA ALA A 182 -6.36 5.46 11.24
C ALA A 182 -5.64 6.48 12.16
N ILE A 183 -4.67 7.23 11.66
CA ILE A 183 -3.98 8.29 12.40
C ILE A 183 -4.85 9.55 12.51
N PHE A 184 -5.55 9.94 11.44
CA PHE A 184 -6.36 11.16 11.41
C PHE A 184 -7.75 10.97 12.06
N LEU A 185 -8.43 9.85 11.80
CA LEU A 185 -9.84 9.67 12.16
C LEU A 185 -10.06 9.05 13.53
N ARG A 186 -9.00 8.61 14.21
CA ARG A 186 -9.15 7.92 15.48
C ARG A 186 -9.46 8.91 16.61
N GLY A 187 -10.50 8.59 17.38
CA GLY A 187 -10.87 9.33 18.59
C GLY A 187 -9.97 9.02 19.79
N THR A 188 -10.29 9.64 20.92
CA THR A 188 -9.53 9.48 22.17
C THR A 188 -9.65 8.07 22.75
N ARG A 189 -8.53 7.57 23.32
CA ARG A 189 -8.42 6.25 23.93
C ARG A 189 -7.76 6.34 25.29
N GLY A 190 -8.39 5.75 26.31
CA GLY A 190 -7.78 5.58 27.64
C GLY A 190 -6.71 4.48 27.65
N VAL A 191 -5.53 4.80 28.19
CA VAL A 191 -4.46 3.84 28.54
C VAL A 191 -4.05 4.11 29.99
N GLY A 192 -4.46 3.23 30.91
CA GLY A 192 -4.34 3.49 32.34
C GLY A 192 -5.17 4.72 32.74
N LYS A 193 -4.50 5.74 33.31
CA LYS A 193 -5.13 7.04 33.66
C LYS A 193 -4.99 8.11 32.56
N ALA A 194 -4.26 7.83 31.48
CA ALA A 194 -3.99 8.78 30.40
C ALA A 194 -4.94 8.57 29.21
N THR A 195 -5.17 9.61 28.43
CA THR A 195 -5.92 9.56 27.16
C THR A 195 -5.03 9.95 26.01
N TYR A 196 -4.98 9.11 24.98
CA TYR A 196 -4.20 9.33 23.76
C TYR A 196 -5.10 9.31 22.53
N GLU A 197 -4.75 10.05 21.50
CA GLU A 197 -5.46 10.04 20.22
C GLU A 197 -4.84 9.02 19.24
N GLU A 198 -3.60 8.62 19.50
CA GLU A 198 -2.80 7.73 18.67
C GLU A 198 -2.57 6.36 19.31
N LYS A 199 -2.30 5.34 18.48
CA LYS A 199 -1.65 4.09 18.93
C LYS A 199 -0.24 4.07 18.38
N GLY A 200 0.73 3.69 19.22
CA GLY A 200 2.13 3.73 18.83
C GLY A 200 2.49 2.85 17.64
N ARG A 201 1.82 1.70 17.48
CA ARG A 201 1.97 0.84 16.31
C ARG A 201 1.58 1.49 15.00
N ASP A 202 0.69 2.47 15.00
CA ASP A 202 0.33 3.16 13.77
C ASP A 202 1.45 4.11 13.31
N ILE A 203 2.17 4.71 14.26
CA ILE A 203 3.35 5.55 13.97
C ILE A 203 4.50 4.67 13.47
N TYR A 204 4.71 3.50 14.08
CA TYR A 204 5.72 2.55 13.58
C TYR A 204 5.45 2.13 12.13
N ASP A 205 4.21 1.74 11.83
CA ASP A 205 3.83 1.32 10.47
C ASP A 205 3.98 2.47 9.47
N LEU A 206 3.58 3.70 9.84
CA LEU A 206 3.76 4.88 9.00
C LEU A 206 5.22 5.05 8.59
N LEU A 207 6.15 5.02 9.55
CA LEU A 207 7.57 5.15 9.25
C LEU A 207 8.09 3.99 8.39
N TRP A 208 7.56 2.78 8.61
CA TRP A 208 7.89 1.63 7.77
C TRP A 208 7.44 1.81 6.31
N TYR A 209 6.28 2.43 6.06
CA TYR A 209 5.85 2.81 4.70
C TYR A 209 6.71 3.93 4.12
N MET A 210 7.06 4.92 4.94
CA MET A 210 7.87 6.07 4.52
C MET A 210 9.29 5.68 4.13
N ASP A 211 9.90 4.74 4.85
CA ASP A 211 11.20 4.16 4.51
C ASP A 211 11.21 3.49 3.11
N LYS A 212 10.06 2.97 2.69
CA LYS A 212 9.85 2.38 1.36
C LYS A 212 9.37 3.39 0.32
N LYS A 213 9.28 4.68 0.68
CA LYS A 213 8.83 5.78 -0.19
C LYS A 213 7.47 5.53 -0.83
N VAL A 214 6.60 4.83 -0.10
CA VAL A 214 5.26 4.53 -0.58
C VAL A 214 4.46 5.82 -0.69
N ALA A 215 3.83 6.06 -1.83
CA ALA A 215 2.89 7.18 -1.96
C ALA A 215 1.51 6.76 -1.44
N PRO A 216 0.88 7.53 -0.53
CA PRO A 216 -0.46 7.18 -0.06
C PRO A 216 -1.50 7.38 -1.16
N ASP A 217 -2.46 6.46 -1.25
CA ASP A 217 -3.61 6.58 -2.14
C ASP A 217 -4.59 7.65 -1.61
N LEU A 218 -4.60 8.82 -2.26
CA LEU A 218 -5.50 9.92 -1.90
C LEU A 218 -6.98 9.60 -2.18
N ASP A 219 -7.29 8.78 -3.18
CA ASP A 219 -8.68 8.41 -3.49
C ASP A 219 -9.23 7.50 -2.37
N TYR A 220 -8.40 6.58 -1.84
CA TYR A 220 -8.75 5.79 -0.65
C TYR A 220 -9.02 6.68 0.57
N LEU A 221 -8.14 7.65 0.84
CA LEU A 221 -8.30 8.58 1.97
C LEU A 221 -9.57 9.42 1.86
N LYS A 222 -9.85 9.97 0.68
CA LYS A 222 -11.08 10.73 0.41
C LYS A 222 -12.33 9.87 0.60
N ALA A 223 -12.29 8.61 0.17
CA ALA A 223 -13.40 7.67 0.37
C ALA A 223 -13.63 7.28 1.85
N LYS A 224 -12.63 7.50 2.71
CA LYS A 224 -12.72 7.37 4.17
C LYS A 224 -13.05 8.69 4.88
N ASP A 225 -13.37 9.75 4.13
CA ASP A 225 -13.69 11.08 4.64
C ASP A 225 -12.53 11.73 5.44
N VAL A 226 -11.28 11.49 5.02
CA VAL A 226 -10.12 12.20 5.60
C VAL A 226 -10.00 13.59 4.98
N GLU A 227 -10.38 14.62 5.75
CA GLU A 227 -10.43 16.01 5.29
C GLU A 227 -9.08 16.58 4.85
N GLU A 228 -7.98 16.10 5.43
CA GLU A 228 -6.61 16.50 5.12
C GLU A 228 -6.13 15.99 3.75
N ALA A 229 -6.79 14.98 3.18
CA ALA A 229 -6.40 14.33 1.93
C ALA A 229 -6.79 15.12 0.67
N LYS A 230 -6.70 16.46 0.72
CA LYS A 230 -6.95 17.34 -0.44
C LYS A 230 -5.90 17.14 -1.53
N ASP A 231 -4.65 17.11 -1.10
CA ASP A 231 -3.44 16.88 -1.88
C ASP A 231 -2.33 16.37 -0.95
N LEU A 232 -1.21 15.93 -1.51
CA LEU A 232 -0.11 15.36 -0.73
C LEU A 232 0.52 16.39 0.21
N ARG A 233 0.66 17.66 -0.20
CA ARG A 233 1.30 18.69 0.62
C ARG A 233 0.50 18.93 1.89
N THR A 234 -0.78 19.24 1.74
CA THR A 234 -1.72 19.46 2.84
C THR A 234 -1.73 18.27 3.79
N LEU A 235 -1.80 17.05 3.24
CA LEU A 235 -1.80 15.81 4.01
C LEU A 235 -0.54 15.67 4.88
N PHE A 236 0.64 15.84 4.28
CA PHE A 236 1.91 15.69 4.99
C PHE A 236 2.21 16.84 5.95
N ASP A 237 1.80 18.07 5.65
CA ASP A 237 1.90 19.22 6.56
C ASP A 237 1.06 18.99 7.83
N LYS A 238 -0.19 18.54 7.66
CA LYS A 238 -1.08 18.20 8.79
C LYS A 238 -0.59 17.00 9.56
N LEU A 239 -0.06 15.99 8.88
CA LEU A 239 0.56 14.83 9.51
C LEU A 239 1.74 15.26 10.39
N THR A 240 2.60 16.17 9.91
CA THR A 240 3.75 16.68 10.64
C THR A 240 3.33 17.39 11.93
N ILE A 241 2.29 18.23 11.86
CA ILE A 241 1.72 18.87 13.05
C ILE A 241 1.25 17.83 14.07
N LYS A 242 0.59 16.76 13.62
CA LYS A 242 0.11 15.69 14.51
C LYS A 242 1.27 14.89 15.12
N MET A 243 2.37 14.68 14.38
CA MET A 243 3.55 13.97 14.90
C MET A 243 4.18 14.68 16.10
N ASN A 244 4.15 16.02 16.16
CA ASN A 244 4.66 16.78 17.30
C ASN A 244 3.92 16.51 18.63
N ALA A 245 2.68 16.02 18.56
CA ALA A 245 1.85 15.72 19.74
C ALA A 245 1.99 14.26 20.22
N VAL A 246 2.68 13.40 19.47
CA VAL A 246 2.79 11.97 19.78
C VAL A 246 3.62 11.75 21.05
N SER A 247 3.06 11.00 22.00
CA SER A 247 3.75 10.70 23.25
C SER A 247 4.70 9.52 23.12
N ARG A 248 6.00 9.74 23.40
CA ARG A 248 7.01 8.66 23.44
C ARG A 248 6.63 7.55 24.43
N GLU A 249 6.00 7.91 25.55
CA GLU A 249 5.56 6.92 26.54
C GLU A 249 4.42 6.04 25.99
N ASN A 250 3.47 6.64 25.27
CA ASN A 250 2.42 5.88 24.58
C ASN A 250 3.01 4.96 23.49
N LEU A 251 3.98 5.45 22.71
CA LEU A 251 4.71 4.62 21.75
C LEU A 251 5.36 3.42 22.43
N LYS A 252 6.07 3.66 23.53
CA LYS A 252 6.78 2.63 24.29
C LYS A 252 5.82 1.57 24.82
N GLN A 253 4.72 1.96 25.44
CA GLN A 253 3.74 1.03 26.01
C GLN A 253 3.07 0.14 24.95
N ASP A 254 2.73 0.70 23.78
CA ASP A 254 2.08 -0.05 22.71
C ASP A 254 3.07 -0.91 21.91
N LEU A 255 4.29 -0.41 21.65
CA LEU A 255 5.25 -1.09 20.79
C LEU A 255 6.06 -2.17 21.49
N LEU A 256 6.47 -1.98 22.75
CA LEU A 256 7.35 -2.94 23.41
C LEU A 256 6.82 -4.38 23.31
N PRO A 257 5.56 -4.71 23.65
CA PRO A 257 5.09 -6.11 23.58
C PRO A 257 5.03 -6.72 22.17
N LEU A 258 5.29 -5.92 21.12
CA LEU A 258 5.24 -6.34 19.71
C LEU A 258 6.62 -6.69 19.14
N PHE A 259 7.70 -6.59 19.93
CA PHE A 259 9.06 -6.90 19.48
C PHE A 259 9.76 -7.92 20.37
N ILE A 260 10.44 -8.86 19.72
CA ILE A 260 11.37 -9.79 20.36
C ILE A 260 12.70 -9.08 20.68
N ASN A 261 13.25 -8.33 19.71
CA ASN A 261 14.49 -7.59 19.89
C ASN A 261 14.22 -6.26 20.64
N ARG A 262 14.52 -6.26 21.94
CA ARG A 262 14.36 -5.10 22.84
C ARG A 262 15.25 -3.92 22.46
N THR A 263 16.53 -4.19 22.20
CA THR A 263 17.51 -3.16 21.85
C THR A 263 17.11 -2.43 20.57
N TYR A 264 16.61 -3.16 19.56
CA TYR A 264 16.12 -2.54 18.33
C TYR A 264 14.99 -1.54 18.59
N ILE A 265 13.93 -1.97 19.29
CA ILE A 265 12.76 -1.10 19.49
C ILE A 265 13.06 0.07 20.44
N GLU A 266 13.95 -0.10 21.42
CA GLU A 266 14.40 1.00 22.29
C GLU A 266 15.18 2.07 21.50
N ASN A 267 16.06 1.64 20.60
CA ASN A 267 16.78 2.55 19.70
C ASN A 267 15.82 3.22 18.72
N TRP A 268 14.83 2.49 18.18
CA TRP A 268 13.81 3.08 17.33
C TRP A 268 13.01 4.15 18.10
N LEU A 269 12.57 3.85 19.33
CA LEU A 269 11.85 4.79 20.20
C LEU A 269 12.68 6.02 20.58
N ALA A 270 14.01 5.92 20.58
CA ALA A 270 14.89 7.06 20.82
C ALA A 270 14.97 8.00 19.61
N ASN A 271 14.89 7.45 18.39
CA ASN A 271 15.19 8.18 17.16
C ASN A 271 13.97 8.39 16.23
N TRP A 272 12.78 7.94 16.62
CA TRP A 272 11.62 7.89 15.72
C TRP A 272 11.25 9.26 15.13
N HIS A 273 11.33 10.33 15.93
CA HIS A 273 10.90 11.65 15.47
C HIS A 273 11.89 12.26 14.47
N GLU A 274 13.20 12.11 14.70
CA GLU A 274 14.24 12.49 13.74
C GLU A 274 14.14 11.65 12.46
N SER A 275 13.86 10.35 12.61
CA SER A 275 13.64 9.44 11.49
C SER A 275 12.44 9.88 10.66
N TYR A 276 11.33 10.28 11.30
CA TYR A 276 10.16 10.81 10.62
C TYR A 276 10.51 12.03 9.77
N LEU A 277 11.20 13.03 10.34
CA LEU A 277 11.59 14.26 9.61
C LEU A 277 12.53 13.95 8.44
N ARG A 278 13.51 13.06 8.65
CA ARG A 278 14.41 12.60 7.58
C ARG A 278 13.62 11.94 6.45
N LEU A 279 12.76 10.99 6.78
CA LEU A 279 11.96 10.25 5.81
C LEU A 279 10.98 11.17 5.06
N LEU A 280 10.36 12.13 5.76
CA LEU A 280 9.49 13.13 5.16
C LEU A 280 10.21 13.94 4.08
N ASN A 281 11.47 14.33 4.32
CA ASN A 281 12.28 15.06 3.35
C ASN A 281 12.58 14.24 2.07
N GLU A 282 12.46 12.91 2.12
CA GLU A 282 12.60 12.06 0.94
C GLU A 282 11.36 12.11 0.03
N TYR A 283 10.21 12.55 0.55
CA TYR A 283 9.02 12.85 -0.23
C TYR A 283 9.18 14.20 -0.91
N LYS A 284 9.71 14.19 -2.13
CA LYS A 284 9.90 15.39 -2.95
C LYS A 284 8.56 15.90 -3.48
N ILE A 285 7.79 16.56 -2.63
CA ILE A 285 6.50 17.16 -3.00
C ILE A 285 6.77 18.50 -3.70
N ARG A 286 6.30 18.63 -4.94
CA ARG A 286 6.55 19.76 -5.84
C ARG A 286 5.24 20.44 -6.20
N THR A 287 5.16 21.76 -6.00
CA THR A 287 4.06 22.55 -6.57
C THR A 287 4.45 23.01 -7.96
N VAL A 288 3.91 22.36 -8.99
CA VAL A 288 4.22 22.60 -10.40
C VAL A 288 3.55 23.89 -10.87
N THR A 289 4.31 24.82 -11.47
CA THR A 289 3.82 26.16 -11.84
C THR A 289 3.69 26.32 -13.35
N THR A 290 4.78 26.60 -14.06
CA THR A 290 4.77 26.96 -15.48
C THR A 290 5.60 26.00 -16.31
N LEU A 291 5.15 25.74 -17.55
CA LEU A 291 5.95 25.01 -18.54
C LEU A 291 7.14 25.88 -18.97
N GLU A 292 8.33 25.32 -18.88
CA GLU A 292 9.58 25.89 -19.38
C GLU A 292 9.76 25.52 -20.86
N ALA A 293 10.24 26.48 -21.66
CA ALA A 293 10.61 26.25 -23.06
C ALA A 293 12.12 25.99 -23.17
N PRO A 294 12.58 25.15 -24.12
CA PRO A 294 11.76 24.43 -25.10
C PRO A 294 11.19 23.10 -24.58
N ILE A 295 10.09 22.65 -25.21
CA ILE A 295 9.67 21.24 -25.18
C ILE A 295 10.64 20.48 -26.07
N GLU A 296 11.34 19.51 -25.50
CA GLU A 296 12.34 18.74 -26.24
C GLU A 296 11.71 17.48 -26.83
N VAL A 297 11.78 17.34 -28.15
CA VAL A 297 11.46 16.12 -28.88
C VAL A 297 12.78 15.51 -29.35
N PHE A 298 13.18 14.43 -28.70
CA PHE A 298 14.45 13.77 -28.96
C PHE A 298 14.24 12.41 -29.62
N HIS A 299 14.86 12.21 -30.78
CA HIS A 299 14.88 10.93 -31.48
C HIS A 299 16.14 10.15 -31.10
N ASP A 300 15.95 9.08 -30.34
CA ASP A 300 16.98 8.08 -30.10
C ASP A 300 16.90 7.01 -31.20
N LEU A 301 17.86 7.01 -32.13
CA LEU A 301 17.94 6.05 -33.25
C LEU A 301 18.37 4.64 -32.81
N MET A 302 18.72 4.44 -31.54
CA MET A 302 19.08 3.13 -30.99
C MET A 302 18.68 3.13 -29.50
N PRO A 303 17.37 3.01 -29.19
CA PRO A 303 16.57 1.89 -29.69
C PRO A 303 15.33 2.26 -30.56
N ASP A 304 15.40 3.31 -31.38
CA ASP A 304 14.31 3.76 -32.26
C ASP A 304 13.06 4.26 -31.50
N ASN A 305 13.26 5.25 -30.63
CA ASN A 305 12.19 5.89 -29.86
C ASN A 305 12.25 7.41 -29.95
N PHE A 306 11.08 8.04 -29.93
CA PHE A 306 10.93 9.46 -29.63
C PHE A 306 10.63 9.68 -28.14
N TYR A 307 11.34 10.64 -27.57
CA TYR A 307 11.15 11.13 -26.20
C TYR A 307 10.59 12.55 -26.27
N PHE A 308 9.43 12.76 -25.65
CA PHE A 308 8.79 14.07 -25.52
C PHE A 308 8.96 14.55 -24.08
N THR A 309 9.86 15.50 -23.85
CA THR A 309 10.21 15.98 -22.52
C THR A 309 9.61 17.36 -22.26
N TYR A 310 8.73 17.42 -21.27
CA TYR A 310 8.15 18.64 -20.73
C TYR A 310 8.83 19.00 -19.42
N LYS A 311 9.42 20.19 -19.35
CA LYS A 311 10.03 20.72 -18.13
C LYS A 311 9.11 21.74 -17.51
N TYR A 312 8.86 21.65 -16.21
CA TYR A 312 8.06 22.64 -15.49
C TYR A 312 8.83 23.19 -14.31
N ASN A 313 8.70 24.50 -14.10
CA ASN A 313 9.14 25.15 -12.88
C ASN A 313 8.26 24.72 -11.70
N THR A 314 8.82 24.82 -10.49
CA THR A 314 8.09 24.60 -9.25
C THR A 314 8.27 25.76 -8.28
N GLU A 315 7.35 25.92 -7.33
CA GLU A 315 7.45 26.94 -6.27
C GLU A 315 8.72 26.77 -5.42
N GLU A 316 9.23 25.53 -5.31
CA GLU A 316 10.46 25.21 -4.58
C GLU A 316 11.75 25.54 -5.36
N GLY A 317 11.65 26.21 -6.51
CA GLY A 317 12.80 26.57 -7.35
C GLY A 317 13.50 25.36 -7.97
N ARG A 318 12.76 24.26 -8.19
CA ARG A 318 13.23 23.06 -8.88
C ARG A 318 12.51 22.91 -10.22
N VAL A 319 13.00 21.99 -11.04
CA VAL A 319 12.37 21.63 -12.32
C VAL A 319 11.88 20.19 -12.22
N VAL A 320 10.63 19.96 -12.57
CA VAL A 320 10.08 18.60 -12.77
C VAL A 320 10.05 18.26 -14.26
N ARG A 321 10.27 16.99 -14.57
CA ARG A 321 10.27 16.49 -15.95
C ARG A 321 9.17 15.46 -16.17
N ILE A 322 8.35 15.66 -17.19
CA ILE A 322 7.37 14.67 -17.62
C ILE A 322 7.79 14.21 -19.01
N VAL A 323 8.04 12.90 -19.16
CA VAL A 323 8.62 12.31 -20.36
C VAL A 323 7.68 11.24 -20.91
N TYR A 324 7.24 11.43 -22.15
CA TYR A 324 6.53 10.40 -22.90
C TYR A 324 7.49 9.71 -23.85
N ILE A 325 7.40 8.39 -23.93
CA ILE A 325 8.21 7.59 -24.83
C ILE A 325 7.30 6.86 -25.81
N ILE A 326 7.57 7.00 -27.10
CA ILE A 326 6.85 6.32 -28.17
C ILE A 326 7.84 5.76 -29.18
N SER A 327 7.61 4.53 -29.63
CA SER A 327 8.42 3.93 -30.70
C SER A 327 8.32 4.78 -31.97
N ASP A 328 9.45 5.00 -32.64
CA ASP A 328 9.53 5.73 -33.89
C ASP A 328 8.61 5.13 -34.96
N TYR A 329 8.41 3.81 -34.91
CA TYR A 329 7.60 3.04 -35.84
C TYR A 329 6.16 3.52 -35.83
N TRP A 330 5.65 3.94 -34.67
CA TRP A 330 4.32 4.53 -34.55
C TRP A 330 4.16 5.77 -35.42
N ILE A 331 5.19 6.62 -35.43
CA ILE A 331 5.20 7.92 -36.12
C ILE A 331 5.49 7.75 -37.61
N ASN A 332 6.48 6.90 -37.92
CA ASN A 332 7.04 6.75 -39.25
C ASN A 332 6.26 5.76 -40.13
N PHE A 333 5.67 4.72 -39.55
CA PHE A 333 5.08 3.59 -40.29
C PHE A 333 3.67 3.18 -39.83
N GLY A 334 3.18 3.66 -38.69
CA GLY A 334 1.82 3.39 -38.19
C GLY A 334 0.74 4.31 -38.77
N GLU A 335 -0.52 4.15 -38.31
CA GLU A 335 -1.62 5.12 -38.52
C GLU A 335 -1.39 6.41 -37.70
N GLY A 336 -0.23 7.03 -37.88
CA GLY A 336 0.34 8.04 -36.99
C GLY A 336 -0.29 9.42 -37.07
N ASP A 337 -1.22 9.69 -37.99
CA ASP A 337 -1.81 11.02 -38.14
C ASP A 337 -2.86 11.27 -37.06
N LEU A 338 -2.64 12.22 -36.15
CA LEU A 338 -3.60 12.52 -35.09
C LEU A 338 -4.54 13.66 -35.52
N PRO A 339 -5.86 13.56 -35.23
CA PRO A 339 -6.81 14.64 -35.51
C PRO A 339 -6.73 15.72 -34.41
N ILE A 340 -5.54 16.23 -34.14
CA ILE A 340 -5.28 17.23 -33.10
C ILE A 340 -4.94 18.54 -33.79
N GLU A 341 -5.71 19.58 -33.46
CA GLU A 341 -5.45 20.92 -33.98
C GLU A 341 -4.12 21.45 -33.42
N PRO A 342 -3.29 22.09 -34.26
CA PRO A 342 -2.02 22.67 -33.81
C PRO A 342 -2.25 23.83 -32.84
N ASP A 343 -1.63 23.80 -31.66
CA ASP A 343 -1.47 25.00 -30.84
C ASP A 343 -0.19 25.72 -31.28
N LYS A 344 -0.34 26.74 -32.12
CA LYS A 344 0.79 27.52 -32.65
C LYS A 344 1.71 28.07 -31.56
N LYS A 345 1.18 28.39 -30.37
CA LYS A 345 2.00 28.90 -29.25
C LYS A 345 2.87 27.82 -28.61
N LEU A 346 2.42 26.56 -28.68
CA LEU A 346 3.19 25.41 -28.22
C LEU A 346 4.21 25.00 -29.27
N ASP A 347 3.81 25.01 -30.54
CA ASP A 347 4.66 24.62 -31.68
C ASP A 347 5.95 25.44 -31.76
N ASP A 348 5.87 26.76 -31.52
CA ASP A 348 7.03 27.67 -31.48
C ASP A 348 8.01 27.38 -30.34
N LYS A 349 7.59 26.57 -29.35
CA LYS A 349 8.41 26.16 -28.20
C LYS A 349 9.01 24.77 -28.36
N ILE A 350 8.77 24.08 -29.46
CA ILE A 350 9.28 22.72 -29.67
C ILE A 350 10.68 22.76 -30.29
N GLU A 351 11.62 22.04 -29.68
CA GLU A 351 12.97 21.83 -30.18
C GLU A 351 13.17 20.36 -30.55
N PHE A 352 13.60 20.09 -31.78
CA PHE A 352 13.88 18.74 -32.28
C PHE A 352 15.37 18.43 -32.19
N LYS A 353 15.70 17.27 -31.61
CA LYS A 353 17.07 16.75 -31.48
C LYS A 353 17.14 15.27 -31.85
N SER A 354 18.32 14.80 -32.24
CA SER A 354 18.60 13.38 -32.47
C SER A 354 20.03 13.03 -32.03
N ASN A 355 20.28 11.78 -31.66
CA ASN A 355 21.63 11.26 -31.36
C ASN A 355 22.42 10.83 -32.60
N GLY A 356 21.86 10.91 -33.80
CA GLY A 356 22.55 10.57 -35.02
C GLY A 356 21.91 11.16 -36.26
N TRP A 357 22.28 10.60 -37.41
CA TRP A 357 21.79 11.06 -38.70
C TRP A 357 20.96 9.96 -39.35
N SER A 358 19.74 10.32 -39.75
CA SER A 358 18.84 9.48 -40.55
C SER A 358 18.76 10.03 -41.98
N SER A 359 18.71 9.13 -42.96
CA SER A 359 18.48 9.50 -44.36
C SER A 359 17.06 10.02 -44.63
N ARG A 360 16.11 9.75 -43.72
CA ARG A 360 14.75 10.28 -43.78
C ARG A 360 14.57 11.28 -42.64
N PRO A 361 14.24 12.56 -42.92
CA PRO A 361 14.00 13.53 -41.88
C PRO A 361 12.75 13.14 -41.08
N ASP A 362 12.79 13.39 -39.77
CA ASP A 362 11.65 13.14 -38.91
C ASP A 362 10.44 13.99 -39.33
N PRO A 363 9.22 13.44 -39.32
CA PRO A 363 8.02 14.16 -39.75
C PRO A 363 7.60 15.16 -38.66
N GLN A 364 8.23 16.34 -38.65
CA GLN A 364 8.04 17.36 -37.60
C GLN A 364 6.59 17.75 -37.38
N ASP A 365 5.77 17.87 -38.43
CA ASP A 365 4.35 18.21 -38.28
C ASP A 365 3.57 17.13 -37.52
N LYS A 366 3.88 15.85 -37.75
CA LYS A 366 3.30 14.75 -36.96
C LYS A 366 3.79 14.84 -35.53
N LEU A 367 5.10 14.96 -35.31
CA LEU A 367 5.67 15.05 -33.97
C LEU A 367 5.07 16.21 -33.16
N LYS A 368 4.78 17.36 -33.78
CA LYS A 368 4.05 18.46 -33.14
C LYS A 368 2.65 18.05 -32.68
N GLN A 369 1.91 17.26 -33.45
CA GLN A 369 0.60 16.74 -33.02
C GLN A 369 0.71 15.87 -31.76
N TYR A 370 1.70 14.98 -31.69
CA TYR A 370 1.96 14.17 -30.48
C TYR A 370 2.41 15.03 -29.31
N ALA A 371 3.27 16.02 -29.55
CA ALA A 371 3.70 16.95 -28.51
C ALA A 371 2.49 17.73 -27.93
N ASN A 372 1.54 18.13 -28.77
CA ASN A 372 0.29 18.75 -28.34
C ASN A 372 -0.59 17.76 -27.55
N LEU A 373 -0.75 16.52 -28.02
CA LEU A 373 -1.51 15.47 -27.31
C LEU A 373 -0.98 15.25 -25.89
N PHE A 374 0.33 15.02 -25.78
CA PHE A 374 0.98 14.70 -24.52
C PHE A 374 1.02 15.90 -23.58
N TYR A 375 1.15 17.12 -24.10
CA TYR A 375 0.98 18.34 -23.31
C TYR A 375 -0.43 18.43 -22.72
N GLN A 376 -1.48 18.19 -23.52
CA GLN A 376 -2.86 18.22 -23.03
C GLN A 376 -3.11 17.15 -21.95
N LYS A 377 -2.57 15.93 -22.12
CA LYS A 377 -2.64 14.87 -21.10
C LYS A 377 -1.90 15.28 -19.82
N THR A 378 -0.74 15.92 -19.96
CA THR A 378 0.03 16.45 -18.84
C THR A 378 -0.74 17.51 -18.07
N GLU A 379 -1.32 18.51 -18.74
CA GLU A 379 -2.09 19.56 -18.07
C GLU A 379 -3.35 19.01 -17.39
N ARG A 380 -4.02 18.03 -17.98
CA ARG A 380 -5.14 17.34 -17.31
C ARG A 380 -4.71 16.60 -16.06
N TYR A 381 -3.59 15.87 -16.13
CA TYR A 381 -3.00 15.18 -14.98
C TYR A 381 -2.61 16.16 -13.88
N LEU A 382 -1.85 17.22 -14.21
CA LEU A 382 -1.46 18.26 -13.26
C LEU A 382 -2.68 18.91 -12.62
N LYS A 383 -3.73 19.22 -13.38
CA LYS A 383 -4.99 19.74 -12.82
C LYS A 383 -5.65 18.76 -11.86
N LYS A 384 -5.69 17.46 -12.19
CA LYS A 384 -6.28 16.40 -11.35
C LYS A 384 -5.58 16.29 -9.98
N ILE A 385 -4.27 16.48 -9.93
CA ILE A 385 -3.47 16.41 -8.69
C ILE A 385 -3.27 17.77 -8.01
N ASN A 386 -4.07 18.80 -8.37
CA ASN A 386 -3.92 20.18 -7.88
C ASN A 386 -2.51 20.76 -8.10
N ARG A 387 -1.82 20.29 -9.15
CA ARG A 387 -0.43 20.57 -9.52
C ARG A 387 0.59 20.21 -8.43
N ILE A 388 0.20 19.39 -7.45
CA ILE A 388 1.08 18.92 -6.37
C ILE A 388 1.55 17.52 -6.71
N MET A 389 2.76 17.44 -7.22
CA MET A 389 3.37 16.21 -7.72
C MET A 389 4.34 15.62 -6.69
N LEU A 390 4.39 14.29 -6.61
CA LEU A 390 5.42 13.57 -5.88
C LEU A 390 6.56 13.18 -6.81
N GLY A 391 7.79 13.58 -6.47
CA GLY A 391 9.00 13.29 -7.24
C GLY A 391 9.43 14.44 -8.15
N ASP A 392 10.62 14.29 -8.74
CA ASP A 392 11.18 15.28 -9.67
C ASP A 392 10.88 14.94 -11.15
N GLY A 393 10.15 13.86 -11.42
CA GLY A 393 9.72 13.55 -12.77
C GLY A 393 8.87 12.30 -12.92
N ILE A 394 8.23 12.20 -14.07
CA ILE A 394 7.43 11.07 -14.54
C ILE A 394 7.99 10.63 -15.89
N ILE A 395 8.15 9.34 -16.08
CA ILE A 395 8.54 8.74 -17.36
C ILE A 395 7.51 7.65 -17.66
N THR A 396 6.84 7.74 -18.81
CA THR A 396 5.86 6.73 -19.21
C THR A 396 6.53 5.43 -19.64
N LYS A 397 5.75 4.35 -19.68
CA LYS A 397 6.13 3.18 -20.48
C LYS A 397 6.27 3.57 -21.95
N ILE A 398 7.05 2.78 -22.69
CA ILE A 398 7.25 2.94 -24.12
C ILE A 398 5.97 2.52 -24.85
N ILE A 399 5.37 3.46 -25.57
CA ILE A 399 4.17 3.22 -26.37
C ILE A 399 4.56 2.52 -27.67
N ARG A 400 3.97 1.35 -27.93
CA ARG A 400 4.21 0.52 -29.13
C ARG A 400 2.91 0.22 -29.87
N THR A 401 3.00 -0.03 -31.17
CA THR A 401 1.88 -0.48 -32.03
C THR A 401 1.67 -1.99 -32.02
N THR A 402 2.70 -2.76 -31.64
CA THR A 402 2.74 -4.22 -31.73
C THR A 402 3.05 -4.84 -30.37
N ALA A 403 2.41 -5.98 -30.11
CA ALA A 403 2.65 -6.81 -28.93
C ALA A 403 3.81 -7.80 -29.12
N ASP A 404 4.46 -7.81 -30.28
CA ASP A 404 5.60 -8.70 -30.52
C ASP A 404 6.75 -8.39 -29.54
N ASN A 405 7.20 -9.43 -28.85
CA ASN A 405 8.22 -9.38 -27.80
C ASN A 405 7.94 -8.27 -26.76
N LEU A 406 6.67 -8.01 -26.44
CA LEU A 406 6.28 -6.98 -25.49
C LEU A 406 6.84 -7.28 -24.09
N ASN A 407 7.54 -6.30 -23.49
CA ASN A 407 7.86 -6.30 -22.08
C ASN A 407 6.83 -5.46 -21.30
N PRO A 408 5.83 -6.05 -20.64
CA PRO A 408 4.74 -5.29 -20.01
C PRO A 408 5.20 -4.43 -18.82
N LYS A 409 6.43 -4.60 -18.31
CA LYS A 409 6.98 -3.74 -17.25
C LYS A 409 7.46 -2.40 -17.77
N GLU A 410 7.89 -2.35 -19.02
CA GLU A 410 8.55 -1.18 -19.63
C GLU A 410 7.76 -0.61 -20.81
N GLN A 411 6.84 -1.40 -21.37
CA GLN A 411 6.16 -1.11 -22.63
C GLN A 411 4.65 -1.27 -22.49
N ILE A 412 3.91 -0.51 -23.29
CA ILE A 412 2.46 -0.57 -23.41
C ILE A 412 2.08 -0.58 -24.89
N VAL A 413 1.13 -1.44 -25.26
CA VAL A 413 0.59 -1.51 -26.62
C VAL A 413 -0.74 -0.78 -26.65
N LEU A 414 -0.87 0.17 -27.57
CA LEU A 414 -2.10 0.92 -27.77
C LEU A 414 -2.48 0.87 -29.24
N ASN A 415 -3.76 1.11 -29.52
CA ASN A 415 -4.18 1.56 -30.85
C ASN A 415 -4.39 3.08 -30.82
N LYS A 416 -4.60 3.70 -31.98
CA LYS A 416 -4.78 5.15 -32.10
C LYS A 416 -5.90 5.70 -31.22
N SER A 417 -7.05 5.03 -31.20
CA SER A 417 -8.20 5.45 -30.38
C SER A 417 -7.85 5.44 -28.89
N ALA A 418 -7.21 4.36 -28.41
CA ALA A 418 -6.78 4.20 -27.03
C ALA A 418 -5.71 5.24 -26.64
N LEU A 419 -4.75 5.53 -27.53
CA LEU A 419 -3.74 6.56 -27.29
C LEU A 419 -4.37 7.95 -27.13
N ILE A 420 -5.40 8.27 -27.91
CA ILE A 420 -6.12 9.55 -27.81
C ILE A 420 -6.89 9.62 -26.48
N SER A 421 -7.61 8.55 -26.12
CA SER A 421 -8.52 8.55 -24.97
C SER A 421 -7.86 8.29 -23.61
N CYS A 422 -6.69 7.63 -23.55
CA CYS A 422 -6.06 7.29 -22.29
C CYS A 422 -5.58 8.54 -21.53
N GLU A 423 -5.44 8.47 -20.21
CA GLU A 423 -4.83 9.55 -19.44
C GLU A 423 -3.36 9.24 -19.16
N LEU A 424 -2.62 10.22 -18.62
CA LEU A 424 -1.21 10.03 -18.25
C LEU A 424 -1.06 8.85 -17.28
N ASP A 425 -1.95 8.72 -16.30
CA ASP A 425 -1.95 7.63 -15.31
C ASP A 425 -2.00 6.23 -15.96
N ASP A 426 -2.68 6.09 -17.10
CA ASP A 426 -2.79 4.80 -17.79
C ASP A 426 -1.49 4.40 -18.49
N LEU A 427 -0.66 5.38 -18.85
CA LEU A 427 0.65 5.17 -19.48
C LEU A 427 1.75 4.81 -18.47
N LEU A 428 1.44 4.86 -17.17
CA LEU A 428 2.34 4.46 -16.08
C LEU A 428 2.11 3.01 -15.63
N LYS A 429 0.91 2.46 -15.92
CA LYS A 429 0.45 1.15 -15.43
C LYS A 429 1.11 -0.01 -16.14
#